data_AF-A0A0B2WPB4-F1
#
_entry.id   AF-A0A0B2WPB4-F1
#
_cell.length_a   1.000
_cell.length_b   1.000
_cell.length_c   1.000
_cell.angle_alpha   90.00
_cell.angle_beta   90.00
_cell.angle_gamma   90.00
#
_symmetry.space_group_name_H-M   'P 1'
#
loop_
_entity.id
_entity.type
_entity.pdbx_description
1 polymer ?
#
loop_
_entity_poly.entity_id
_entity_poly.type
_entity_poly.pdbx_seq_one_letter_code
_entity_poly.pdbx_strand_id
1 'polypeptide(L)'
;MKTFSAVIGAVLGFASLGSAHMQMSDPPPFKSSHNKFATTKDTDMSSPLAANGANFPCKGYHKAVGTPEGQPVATWTPGQSYKMTIGGGAYHNGGSCQASLSVDGGKTWKVIHSYIGSCPAQGESSFGFVVPGDTPAGNAIFAWTWFNQVGNREMYMNCAAVTIGGGAPKVRKARGASVPFNSRPAMFVANIGNGCKTADSADVIFPDPGPDVDSKSQKSAAPVGNCGAQRSGSGSASASAPAASGAGAAPLKDNNAGGAGAPPAGAPPAGGPPAAAIPAATSAPAPVGGGGSNGTCGGQ
;
A
#
# COMPACT_ATOMS: atom_id res chain seq x y z
N MET A 1 26.95 -71.36 14.48
CA MET A 1 26.17 -70.89 13.32
C MET A 1 24.95 -70.14 13.82
N LYS A 2 24.86 -68.83 13.54
CA LYS A 2 23.64 -68.05 13.25
C LYS A 2 24.01 -66.56 13.27
N THR A 3 24.30 -66.06 12.08
CA THR A 3 24.44 -64.65 11.75
C THR A 3 23.07 -63.98 11.83
N PHE A 4 22.96 -62.87 12.56
CA PHE A 4 21.82 -61.97 12.47
C PHE A 4 22.26 -60.74 11.65
N SER A 5 21.89 -60.73 10.37
CA SER A 5 22.02 -59.54 9.52
C SER A 5 20.91 -58.56 9.88
N ALA A 6 21.25 -57.47 10.56
CA ALA A 6 20.36 -56.33 10.74
C ALA A 6 20.40 -55.47 9.47
N VAL A 7 19.30 -55.47 8.71
CA VAL A 7 19.10 -54.54 7.59
C VAL A 7 18.78 -53.16 8.18
N ILE A 8 19.75 -52.24 8.10
CA ILE A 8 19.53 -50.83 8.42
C ILE A 8 18.86 -50.20 7.19
N GLY A 9 17.55 -49.98 7.27
CA GLY A 9 16.81 -49.21 6.28
C GLY A 9 17.10 -47.71 6.47
N ALA A 10 17.80 -47.09 5.50
CA ALA A 10 17.99 -45.66 5.47
C ALA A 10 16.69 -44.96 5.03
N VAL A 11 15.99 -44.33 5.98
CA VAL A 11 14.89 -43.42 5.68
C VAL A 11 15.50 -42.09 5.21
N LEU A 12 15.59 -41.91 3.90
CA LEU A 12 15.89 -40.61 3.29
C LEU A 12 14.67 -39.71 3.49
N GLY A 13 14.68 -38.92 4.57
CA GLY A 13 13.69 -37.88 4.80
C GLY A 13 13.78 -36.82 3.70
N PHE A 14 12.75 -36.71 2.86
CA PHE A 14 12.55 -35.56 2.00
C PHE A 14 12.30 -34.34 2.89
N ALA A 15 13.32 -33.51 3.10
CA ALA A 15 13.13 -32.17 3.63
C ALA A 15 12.34 -31.38 2.60
N SER A 16 11.04 -31.20 2.84
CA SER A 16 10.25 -30.23 2.09
C SER A 16 10.88 -28.86 2.31
N LEU A 17 11.51 -28.30 1.28
CA LEU A 17 11.91 -26.90 1.22
C LEU A 17 10.63 -26.05 1.10
N GLY A 18 9.81 -26.05 2.15
CA GLY A 18 8.70 -25.12 2.25
C GLY A 18 9.27 -23.71 2.30
N SER A 19 8.76 -22.81 1.45
CA SER A 19 9.04 -21.38 1.60
C SER A 19 8.63 -20.99 3.02
N ALA A 20 9.60 -20.62 3.85
CA ALA A 20 9.38 -20.40 5.27
C ALA A 20 8.54 -19.13 5.56
N HIS A 21 8.09 -18.40 4.53
CA HIS A 21 7.44 -17.09 4.67
C HIS A 21 6.40 -16.87 3.56
N MET A 22 5.79 -15.68 3.53
CA MET A 22 4.68 -15.34 2.62
C MET A 22 5.09 -14.30 1.58
N GLN A 23 4.47 -14.36 0.40
CA GLN A 23 4.62 -13.39 -0.69
C GLN A 23 3.27 -13.08 -1.35
N MET A 24 3.16 -11.90 -1.92
CA MET A 24 2.06 -11.53 -2.80
C MET A 24 2.21 -12.26 -4.14
N SER A 25 1.18 -12.96 -4.59
CA SER A 25 1.10 -13.62 -5.90
C SER A 25 0.32 -12.79 -6.92
N ASP A 26 -0.65 -11.99 -6.45
CA ASP A 26 -1.49 -11.11 -7.27
C ASP A 26 -1.77 -9.76 -6.57
N PRO A 27 -1.61 -8.60 -7.22
CA PRO A 27 -0.95 -8.43 -8.52
C PRO A 27 0.52 -8.93 -8.46
N PRO A 28 1.05 -9.57 -9.52
CA PRO A 28 2.40 -10.14 -9.48
C PRO A 28 3.50 -9.10 -9.17
N PRO A 29 4.29 -9.27 -8.09
CA PRO A 29 5.31 -8.30 -7.72
C PRO A 29 6.44 -8.17 -8.75
N PHE A 30 7.19 -7.06 -8.71
CA PHE A 30 8.47 -6.95 -9.43
C PHE A 30 9.37 -8.13 -9.08
N LYS A 31 10.05 -8.68 -10.08
CA LYS A 31 10.98 -9.83 -9.94
C LYS A 31 10.39 -11.11 -9.37
N SER A 32 9.08 -11.17 -9.08
CA SER A 32 8.44 -12.41 -8.65
C SER A 32 8.40 -13.43 -9.79
N SER A 33 8.43 -14.72 -9.46
CA SER A 33 8.19 -15.79 -10.43
C SER A 33 6.80 -15.72 -11.07
N HIS A 34 5.83 -15.09 -10.40
CA HIS A 34 4.49 -14.85 -10.92
C HIS A 34 4.43 -13.72 -11.96
N ASN A 35 5.46 -12.86 -12.03
CA ASN A 35 5.47 -11.72 -12.92
C ASN A 35 6.08 -12.09 -14.28
N LYS A 36 5.25 -12.13 -15.30
CA LYS A 36 5.66 -12.47 -16.68
C LYS A 36 6.69 -11.50 -17.29
N PHE A 37 6.79 -10.27 -16.77
CA PHE A 37 7.76 -9.29 -17.23
C PHE A 37 9.12 -9.45 -16.54
N ALA A 38 9.21 -10.22 -15.45
CA ALA A 38 10.45 -10.46 -14.74
C ALA A 38 11.38 -11.41 -15.53
N THR A 39 12.44 -10.85 -16.10
CA THR A 39 13.55 -11.60 -16.73
C THR A 39 14.48 -12.16 -15.66
N THR A 40 14.80 -11.37 -14.63
CA THR A 40 15.57 -11.78 -13.45
C THR A 40 14.62 -11.99 -12.27
N LYS A 41 14.43 -13.25 -11.89
CA LYS A 41 13.53 -13.62 -10.80
C LYS A 41 14.27 -13.65 -9.46
N ASP A 42 13.66 -13.04 -8.45
CA ASP A 42 14.07 -13.20 -7.06
C ASP A 42 13.52 -14.54 -6.54
N THR A 43 14.43 -15.45 -6.20
CA THR A 43 14.09 -16.77 -5.65
C THR A 43 13.72 -16.71 -4.17
N ASP A 44 13.87 -15.55 -3.52
CA ASP A 44 13.64 -15.32 -2.10
C ASP A 44 12.63 -14.19 -1.85
N MET A 45 11.67 -14.03 -2.77
CA MET A 45 10.64 -12.98 -2.71
C MET A 45 9.81 -13.00 -1.40
N SER A 46 9.66 -14.18 -0.81
CA SER A 46 8.95 -14.42 0.45
C SER A 46 9.69 -13.90 1.68
N SER A 47 11.00 -13.69 1.63
CA SER A 47 11.74 -13.24 2.82
C SER A 47 11.35 -11.82 3.25
N PRO A 48 11.50 -11.47 4.53
CA PRO A 48 11.25 -10.12 5.00
C PRO A 48 12.24 -9.12 4.38
N LEU A 49 11.97 -7.82 4.58
CA LEU A 49 12.97 -6.80 4.34
C LEU A 49 14.15 -7.00 5.30
N ALA A 50 15.32 -6.50 4.90
CA ALA A 50 16.50 -6.52 5.75
C ALA A 50 16.21 -5.73 7.05
N ALA A 51 16.63 -6.28 8.19
CA ALA A 51 16.36 -5.69 9.51
C ALA A 51 16.97 -4.30 9.72
N ASN A 52 17.90 -3.87 8.85
CA ASN A 52 18.48 -2.53 8.81
C ASN A 52 17.87 -1.62 7.72
N GLY A 53 16.87 -2.10 6.99
CA GLY A 53 16.18 -1.35 5.95
C GLY A 53 16.95 -1.18 4.64
N ALA A 54 18.10 -1.86 4.44
CA ALA A 54 18.96 -1.65 3.27
C ALA A 54 18.28 -1.91 1.91
N ASN A 55 17.21 -2.72 1.90
CA ASN A 55 16.43 -3.03 0.71
C ASN A 55 15.00 -2.42 0.75
N PHE A 56 14.70 -1.51 1.68
CA PHE A 56 13.45 -0.76 1.67
C PHE A 56 13.52 0.42 0.68
N PRO A 57 12.43 0.73 -0.08
CA PRO A 57 11.19 -0.03 -0.22
C PRO A 57 11.26 -1.13 -1.29
N CYS A 58 10.28 -2.03 -1.29
CA CYS A 58 10.05 -3.03 -2.35
C CYS A 58 11.24 -3.96 -2.64
N LYS A 59 12.07 -4.28 -1.64
CA LYS A 59 13.35 -5.01 -1.83
C LYS A 59 14.32 -4.31 -2.81
N GLY A 60 14.14 -3.01 -3.05
CA GLY A 60 14.85 -2.23 -4.07
C GLY A 60 14.32 -2.40 -5.50
N TYR A 61 13.28 -3.20 -5.71
CA TYR A 61 12.81 -3.57 -7.06
C TYR A 61 11.92 -2.52 -7.72
N HIS A 62 11.42 -1.55 -6.96
CA HIS A 62 10.74 -0.36 -7.50
C HIS A 62 11.60 0.41 -8.52
N LYS A 63 12.93 0.23 -8.50
CA LYS A 63 13.86 0.79 -9.49
C LYS A 63 13.65 0.26 -10.92
N ALA A 64 12.90 -0.83 -11.09
CA ALA A 64 12.52 -1.35 -12.40
C ALA A 64 11.41 -0.53 -13.08
N VAL A 65 10.74 0.39 -12.38
CA VAL A 65 9.69 1.22 -12.98
C VAL A 65 10.21 1.94 -14.23
N GLY A 66 9.46 1.85 -15.32
CA GLY A 66 9.82 2.45 -16.61
C GLY A 66 10.76 1.59 -17.47
N THR A 67 11.22 0.43 -16.98
CA THR A 67 11.96 -0.54 -17.79
C THR A 67 11.03 -1.64 -18.34
N PRO A 68 11.48 -2.46 -19.30
CA PRO A 68 10.72 -3.63 -19.74
C PRO A 68 10.36 -4.62 -18.63
N GLU A 69 11.18 -4.74 -17.57
CA GLU A 69 10.92 -5.62 -16.43
C GLU A 69 9.89 -5.05 -15.44
N GLY A 70 9.70 -3.72 -15.45
CA GLY A 70 8.78 -3.02 -14.57
C GLY A 70 7.47 -2.60 -15.23
N GLN A 71 7.07 -3.30 -16.31
CA GLN A 71 5.78 -3.05 -16.96
C GLN A 71 4.61 -3.30 -15.99
N PRO A 72 3.55 -2.47 -16.04
CA PRO A 72 2.36 -2.68 -15.22
C PRO A 72 1.72 -4.06 -15.46
N VAL A 73 1.44 -4.77 -14.37
CA VAL A 73 0.81 -6.10 -14.40
C VAL A 73 -0.72 -6.05 -14.30
N ALA A 74 -1.26 -4.90 -13.90
CA ALA A 74 -2.70 -4.67 -13.79
C ALA A 74 -3.05 -3.22 -14.15
N THR A 75 -4.31 -2.99 -14.55
CA THR A 75 -4.89 -1.65 -14.72
C THR A 75 -6.11 -1.54 -13.83
N TRP A 76 -6.18 -0.47 -13.03
CA TRP A 76 -7.22 -0.23 -12.06
C TRP A 76 -7.89 1.12 -12.29
N THR A 77 -9.21 1.09 -12.39
CA THR A 77 -10.06 2.27 -12.48
C THR A 77 -10.28 2.85 -11.08
N PRO A 78 -10.03 4.15 -10.86
CA PRO A 78 -10.36 4.82 -9.61
C PRO A 78 -11.81 4.61 -9.17
N GLY A 79 -12.00 4.37 -7.87
CA GLY A 79 -13.31 4.16 -7.24
C GLY A 79 -13.84 2.74 -7.35
N GLN A 80 -13.10 1.80 -7.95
CA GLN A 80 -13.47 0.40 -8.07
C GLN A 80 -12.77 -0.48 -7.03
N SER A 81 -13.36 -1.65 -6.78
CA SER A 81 -12.84 -2.66 -5.87
C SER A 81 -11.91 -3.64 -6.59
N TYR A 82 -10.82 -3.98 -5.92
CA TYR A 82 -9.82 -4.95 -6.35
C TYR A 82 -9.41 -5.82 -5.17
N LYS A 83 -8.49 -6.76 -5.40
CA LYS A 83 -7.95 -7.61 -4.36
C LYS A 83 -6.45 -7.81 -4.55
N MET A 84 -5.77 -8.14 -3.45
CA MET A 84 -4.44 -8.72 -3.47
C MET A 84 -4.53 -10.16 -2.97
N THR A 85 -3.69 -11.06 -3.50
CA THR A 85 -3.60 -12.45 -3.09
C THR A 85 -2.21 -12.74 -2.56
N ILE A 86 -2.15 -13.39 -1.41
CA ILE A 86 -0.93 -13.71 -0.68
C ILE A 86 -0.87 -15.23 -0.52
N GLY A 87 0.28 -15.82 -0.85
CA GLY A 87 0.56 -17.24 -0.68
C GLY A 87 1.96 -17.46 -0.11
N GLY A 88 2.30 -18.69 0.22
CA GLY A 88 3.57 -19.02 0.87
C GLY A 88 3.41 -20.16 1.86
N GLY A 89 4.44 -20.41 2.68
CA GLY A 89 4.44 -21.55 3.59
C GLY A 89 4.18 -21.22 5.06
N ALA A 90 4.67 -20.08 5.59
CA ALA A 90 4.43 -19.73 6.99
C ALA A 90 3.77 -18.35 7.14
N TYR A 91 2.49 -18.37 7.51
CA TYR A 91 1.69 -17.17 7.74
C TYR A 91 1.89 -16.56 9.13
N HIS A 92 2.71 -17.15 10.02
CA HIS A 92 3.04 -16.62 11.35
C HIS A 92 1.85 -16.17 12.22
N ASN A 93 0.77 -16.96 12.23
CA ASN A 93 -0.52 -16.64 12.86
C ASN A 93 -1.20 -15.38 12.30
N GLY A 94 -0.77 -14.93 11.13
CA GLY A 94 -1.19 -13.70 10.49
C GLY A 94 -0.40 -12.52 11.04
N GLY A 95 -1.10 -11.54 11.59
CA GLY A 95 -0.57 -10.21 11.85
C GLY A 95 -1.45 -9.16 11.20
N SER A 96 -0.86 -8.00 10.97
CA SER A 96 -1.53 -6.88 10.31
C SER A 96 -0.84 -6.53 8.99
N CYS A 97 -1.63 -6.15 7.99
CA CYS A 97 -1.15 -5.71 6.70
C CYS A 97 -1.67 -4.33 6.31
N GLN A 98 -1.00 -3.70 5.36
CA GLN A 98 -1.55 -2.57 4.61
C GLN A 98 -1.45 -2.81 3.11
N ALA A 99 -2.47 -2.35 2.40
CA ALA A 99 -2.43 -2.10 0.97
C ALA A 99 -2.15 -0.61 0.77
N SER A 100 -1.08 -0.29 0.03
CA SER A 100 -0.64 1.09 -0.20
C SER A 100 -0.36 1.37 -1.67
N LEU A 101 -0.53 2.63 -2.09
CA LEU A 101 -0.19 3.09 -3.43
C LEU A 101 0.89 4.18 -3.38
N SER A 102 1.80 4.13 -4.35
CA SER A 102 2.72 5.21 -4.68
C SER A 102 2.49 5.65 -6.11
N VAL A 103 2.30 6.95 -6.32
CA VAL A 103 2.13 7.58 -7.65
C VAL A 103 3.34 8.41 -8.05
N ASP A 104 4.44 8.32 -7.31
CA ASP A 104 5.66 9.12 -7.48
C ASP A 104 6.93 8.26 -7.59
N GLY A 105 6.77 7.01 -8.06
CA GLY A 105 7.87 6.08 -8.30
C GLY A 105 8.43 5.41 -7.04
N GLY A 106 7.62 5.32 -5.97
CA GLY A 106 7.99 4.67 -4.71
C GLY A 106 8.58 5.61 -3.66
N LYS A 107 8.55 6.94 -3.89
CA LYS A 107 9.11 7.94 -2.95
C LYS A 107 8.17 8.15 -1.75
N THR A 108 6.87 8.24 -2.01
CA THR A 108 5.85 8.33 -0.97
C THR A 108 4.76 7.28 -1.17
N TRP A 109 4.13 6.89 -0.06
CA TRP A 109 3.15 5.81 -0.02
C TRP A 109 1.91 6.25 0.73
N LYS A 110 0.73 6.01 0.16
CA LYS A 110 -0.57 6.30 0.75
C LYS A 110 -1.30 5.01 1.04
N VAL A 111 -1.72 4.84 2.30
CA VAL A 111 -2.52 3.69 2.73
C VAL A 111 -3.91 3.80 2.09
N ILE A 112 -4.28 2.78 1.34
CA ILE A 112 -5.63 2.66 0.77
C ILE A 112 -6.51 1.68 1.53
N HIS A 113 -5.91 0.72 2.26
CA HIS A 113 -6.64 -0.18 3.15
C HIS A 113 -5.72 -0.75 4.23
N SER A 114 -6.22 -0.87 5.46
CA SER A 114 -5.52 -1.55 6.56
C SER A 114 -6.27 -2.80 7.00
N TYR A 115 -5.55 -3.89 7.25
CA TYR A 115 -6.08 -5.15 7.77
C TYR A 115 -5.41 -5.41 9.12
N ILE A 116 -6.16 -5.28 10.21
CA ILE A 116 -5.65 -5.47 11.58
C ILE A 116 -6.03 -6.88 12.04
N GLY A 117 -5.06 -7.78 12.07
CA GLY A 117 -5.26 -9.20 12.35
C GLY A 117 -5.65 -10.04 11.13
N SER A 118 -5.35 -11.34 11.23
CA SER A 118 -5.65 -12.35 10.19
C SER A 118 -5.13 -12.04 8.79
N CYS A 119 -4.08 -11.22 8.67
CA CYS A 119 -3.42 -10.97 7.39
C CYS A 119 -1.91 -11.32 7.46
N PRO A 120 -1.42 -12.19 6.56
CA PRO A 120 -2.19 -13.10 5.71
C PRO A 120 -2.90 -14.18 6.54
N ALA A 121 -3.88 -14.86 5.94
CA ALA A 121 -4.49 -16.04 6.56
C ALA A 121 -3.69 -17.30 6.23
N GLN A 122 -4.02 -18.42 6.87
CA GLN A 122 -3.41 -19.70 6.57
C GLN A 122 -3.71 -20.11 5.11
N GLY A 123 -2.68 -20.53 4.39
CA GLY A 123 -2.77 -20.88 2.97
C GLY A 123 -2.84 -19.66 2.06
N GLU A 124 -3.24 -19.88 0.81
CA GLU A 124 -3.50 -18.78 -0.12
C GLU A 124 -4.74 -17.99 0.32
N SER A 125 -4.62 -16.67 0.42
CA SER A 125 -5.69 -15.79 0.88
C SER A 125 -5.75 -14.48 0.11
N SER A 126 -6.97 -14.01 -0.18
CA SER A 126 -7.20 -12.75 -0.88
C SER A 126 -7.83 -11.69 0.03
N PHE A 127 -7.39 -10.45 -0.16
CA PHE A 127 -7.79 -9.29 0.64
C PHE A 127 -8.28 -8.18 -0.29
N GLY A 128 -9.54 -7.77 -0.11
CA GLY A 128 -10.21 -6.80 -0.96
C GLY A 128 -9.99 -5.36 -0.51
N PHE A 129 -9.75 -4.45 -1.46
CA PHE A 129 -9.58 -3.02 -1.21
C PHE A 129 -10.24 -2.19 -2.31
N VAL A 130 -10.43 -0.90 -2.07
CA VAL A 130 -10.93 0.06 -3.06
C VAL A 130 -9.79 1.00 -3.45
N VAL A 131 -9.59 1.21 -4.76
CA VAL A 131 -8.70 2.30 -5.22
C VAL A 131 -9.47 3.61 -5.06
N PRO A 132 -8.95 4.61 -4.31
CA PRO A 132 -9.68 5.87 -4.09
C PRO A 132 -10.08 6.54 -5.41
N GLY A 133 -11.29 7.09 -5.46
CA GLY A 133 -11.86 7.67 -6.69
C GLY A 133 -11.11 8.86 -7.25
N ASP A 134 -10.32 9.54 -6.42
CA ASP A 134 -9.47 10.68 -6.77
C ASP A 134 -7.98 10.31 -6.91
N THR A 135 -7.66 9.01 -7.00
CA THR A 135 -6.28 8.56 -7.24
C THR A 135 -5.80 9.08 -8.60
N PRO A 136 -4.65 9.77 -8.68
CA PRO A 136 -4.12 10.27 -9.94
C PRO A 136 -3.95 9.17 -10.99
N ALA A 137 -4.37 9.45 -12.22
CA ALA A 137 -4.18 8.54 -13.34
C ALA A 137 -2.70 8.47 -13.76
N GLY A 138 -2.27 7.31 -14.25
CA GLY A 138 -0.90 7.05 -14.70
C GLY A 138 -0.30 5.80 -14.07
N ASN A 139 1.01 5.63 -14.23
CA ASN A 139 1.74 4.53 -13.62
C ASN A 139 1.83 4.72 -12.11
N ALA A 140 1.56 3.65 -11.37
CA ALA A 140 1.67 3.61 -9.92
C ALA A 140 2.35 2.32 -9.46
N ILE A 141 2.73 2.29 -8.20
CA ILE A 141 3.24 1.09 -7.53
C ILE A 141 2.26 0.73 -6.43
N PHE A 142 1.78 -0.50 -6.45
CA PHE A 142 1.01 -1.09 -5.35
C PHE A 142 1.95 -1.83 -4.42
N ALA A 143 1.76 -1.67 -3.11
CA ALA A 143 2.50 -2.41 -2.09
C ALA A 143 1.54 -3.15 -1.16
N TRP A 144 1.86 -4.42 -0.94
CA TRP A 144 1.46 -5.17 0.24
C TRP A 144 2.59 -5.07 1.25
N THR A 145 2.28 -4.60 2.47
CA THR A 145 3.17 -4.69 3.63
C THR A 145 2.54 -5.51 4.73
N TRP A 146 3.34 -6.30 5.44
CA TRP A 146 2.87 -7.17 6.52
C TRP A 146 3.85 -7.19 7.70
N PHE A 147 3.27 -7.20 8.90
CA PHE A 147 3.95 -7.32 10.18
C PHE A 147 3.41 -8.56 10.88
N ASN A 148 4.23 -9.61 10.95
CA ASN A 148 3.86 -10.93 11.43
C ASN A 148 3.53 -10.93 12.93
N GLN A 149 2.49 -11.67 13.31
CA GLN A 149 2.05 -11.72 14.71
C GLN A 149 3.10 -12.42 15.60
N VAL A 150 3.60 -13.58 15.17
CA VAL A 150 4.51 -14.43 15.95
C VAL A 150 5.84 -14.62 15.23
N GLY A 151 6.93 -14.72 16.00
CA GLY A 151 8.30 -14.94 15.49
C GLY A 151 9.14 -13.66 15.54
N ASN A 152 10.17 -13.58 14.71
CA ASN A 152 11.00 -12.37 14.61
C ASN A 152 10.14 -11.15 14.30
N ARG A 153 10.51 -9.98 14.84
CA ARG A 153 9.82 -8.73 14.51
C ARG A 153 10.31 -8.28 13.14
N GLU A 154 9.51 -8.52 12.12
CA GLU A 154 9.88 -8.33 10.72
C GLU A 154 8.88 -7.42 10.00
N MET A 155 9.29 -6.94 8.83
CA MET A 155 8.43 -6.24 7.89
C MET A 155 8.58 -6.89 6.52
N TYR A 156 7.48 -7.42 6.02
CA TYR A 156 7.38 -7.94 4.66
C TYR A 156 6.89 -6.84 3.75
N MET A 157 7.43 -6.78 2.53
CA MET A 157 6.96 -5.85 1.51
C MET A 157 7.16 -6.46 0.12
N ASN A 158 6.06 -6.59 -0.63
CA ASN A 158 6.11 -6.89 -2.05
C ASN A 158 5.37 -5.79 -2.82
N CYS A 159 5.92 -5.43 -3.98
CA CYS A 159 5.39 -4.33 -4.77
C CYS A 159 5.18 -4.73 -6.22
N ALA A 160 4.08 -4.27 -6.82
CA ALA A 160 3.74 -4.51 -8.22
C ALA A 160 3.55 -3.17 -8.96
N ALA A 161 3.99 -3.10 -10.22
CA ALA A 161 3.62 -2.00 -11.10
C ALA A 161 2.15 -2.14 -11.53
N VAL A 162 1.39 -1.07 -11.41
CA VAL A 162 0.00 -1.00 -11.86
C VAL A 162 -0.24 0.29 -12.62
N THR A 163 -1.26 0.33 -13.45
CA THR A 163 -1.73 1.55 -14.10
C THR A 163 -3.03 1.99 -13.45
N ILE A 164 -3.08 3.22 -12.95
CA ILE A 164 -4.31 3.85 -12.51
C ILE A 164 -4.95 4.53 -13.72
N GLY A 165 -6.15 4.09 -14.10
CA GLY A 165 -6.85 4.57 -15.28
C GLY A 165 -7.79 3.53 -15.88
N GLY A 166 -8.22 3.79 -17.12
CA GLY A 166 -9.26 3.02 -17.79
C GLY A 166 -10.62 3.70 -17.63
N GLY A 167 -11.32 3.90 -18.75
CA GLY A 167 -12.62 4.54 -18.77
C GLY A 167 -13.60 3.78 -17.89
N ALA A 168 -14.17 4.45 -16.88
CA ALA A 168 -15.27 3.88 -16.13
C ALA A 168 -16.42 3.57 -17.10
N PRO A 169 -17.03 2.37 -17.07
CA PRO A 169 -18.42 2.25 -17.53
C PRO A 169 -19.22 3.30 -16.75
N LYS A 170 -20.25 3.89 -17.37
CA LYS A 170 -21.15 4.87 -16.73
C LYS A 170 -21.84 4.23 -15.51
N VAL A 171 -21.16 4.16 -14.38
CA VAL A 171 -21.66 3.66 -13.11
C VAL A 171 -21.72 4.85 -12.18
N ARG A 172 -22.87 4.95 -11.51
CA ARG A 172 -23.24 6.01 -10.57
C ARG A 172 -22.06 6.30 -9.65
N LYS A 173 -21.64 7.57 -9.63
CA LYS A 173 -20.69 8.22 -8.71
C LYS A 173 -20.21 7.24 -7.63
N ALA A 174 -19.03 6.65 -7.84
CA ALA A 174 -18.37 5.82 -6.82
C ALA A 174 -18.47 6.57 -5.49
N ARG A 175 -18.83 5.85 -4.43
CA ARG A 175 -18.93 6.41 -3.07
C ARG A 175 -17.58 7.09 -2.81
N GLY A 176 -17.57 8.42 -2.87
CA GLY A 176 -16.32 9.18 -2.82
C GLY A 176 -15.56 8.74 -1.58
N ALA A 177 -14.27 8.46 -1.71
CA ALA A 177 -13.44 8.26 -0.54
C ALA A 177 -13.69 9.45 0.41
N SER A 178 -14.11 9.18 1.65
CA SER A 178 -14.38 10.24 2.63
C SER A 178 -13.13 11.08 2.90
N VAL A 179 -11.95 10.53 2.58
CA VAL A 179 -10.64 11.17 2.67
C VAL A 179 -9.97 11.19 1.29
N PRO A 180 -9.56 12.38 0.79
CA PRO A 180 -8.80 12.50 -0.46
C PRO A 180 -7.52 11.67 -0.48
N PHE A 181 -7.13 11.13 -1.63
CA PHE A 181 -5.95 10.28 -1.80
C PHE A 181 -4.69 10.91 -1.18
N ASN A 182 -4.43 12.18 -1.46
CA ASN A 182 -3.24 12.87 -0.95
C ASN A 182 -3.26 13.10 0.57
N SER A 183 -4.45 13.13 1.19
CA SER A 183 -4.64 13.30 2.63
C SER A 183 -4.63 11.97 3.39
N ARG A 184 -4.58 10.84 2.67
CA ARG A 184 -4.47 9.52 3.30
C ARG A 184 -3.13 9.36 4.03
N PRO A 185 -3.09 8.51 5.06
CA PRO A 185 -1.90 8.34 5.88
C PRO A 185 -0.72 7.82 5.07
N ALA A 186 0.47 8.12 5.56
CA ALA A 186 1.67 7.43 5.11
C ALA A 186 1.59 5.94 5.48
N MET A 187 2.16 5.08 4.64
CA MET A 187 2.31 3.66 4.96
C MET A 187 3.12 3.47 6.24
N PHE A 188 2.66 2.57 7.10
CA PHE A 188 3.36 2.23 8.34
C PHE A 188 4.65 1.46 8.04
N VAL A 189 5.73 1.84 8.73
CA VAL A 189 7.06 1.24 8.56
C VAL A 189 7.66 0.97 9.95
N ALA A 190 8.04 -0.26 10.20
CA ALA A 190 8.64 -0.69 11.46
C ALA A 190 9.60 -1.85 11.21
N ASN A 191 10.31 -2.28 12.26
CA ASN A 191 11.12 -3.51 12.27
C ASN A 191 12.31 -3.54 11.29
N ILE A 192 12.64 -2.41 10.66
CA ILE A 192 13.74 -2.28 9.70
C ILE A 192 14.84 -1.32 10.19
N GLY A 193 15.06 -1.26 11.51
CA GLY A 193 16.12 -0.43 12.10
C GLY A 193 15.79 1.07 12.17
N ASN A 194 14.53 1.46 11.91
CA ASN A 194 14.07 2.85 11.94
C ASN A 194 13.66 3.35 13.34
N GLY A 195 13.92 2.58 14.39
CA GLY A 195 13.53 2.91 15.76
C GLY A 195 12.04 2.69 16.08
N CYS A 196 11.23 2.17 15.16
CA CYS A 196 9.87 1.69 15.42
C CYS A 196 9.84 0.16 15.47
N LYS A 197 9.16 -0.41 16.47
CA LYS A 197 9.05 -1.86 16.66
C LYS A 197 7.61 -2.27 16.92
N THR A 198 7.19 -3.39 16.35
CA THR A 198 5.92 -4.03 16.71
C THR A 198 6.10 -4.91 17.95
N ALA A 199 5.02 -5.09 18.72
CA ALA A 199 5.02 -6.02 19.84
C ALA A 199 5.16 -7.48 19.34
N ASP A 200 5.69 -8.36 20.18
CA ASP A 200 5.67 -9.79 19.93
C ASP A 200 4.29 -10.39 20.25
N SER A 201 3.93 -11.44 19.50
CA SER A 201 2.72 -12.23 19.73
C SER A 201 1.43 -11.40 19.80
N ALA A 202 1.33 -10.34 19.00
CA ALA A 202 0.17 -9.46 18.89
C ALA A 202 0.09 -8.82 17.49
N ASP A 203 -1.13 -8.60 17.00
CA ASP A 203 -1.37 -7.89 15.75
C ASP A 203 -1.12 -6.39 15.97
N VAL A 204 -0.31 -5.76 15.12
CA VAL A 204 -0.04 -4.32 15.27
C VAL A 204 -1.30 -3.51 14.94
N ILE A 205 -1.69 -2.61 15.82
CA ILE A 205 -2.65 -1.54 15.53
C ILE A 205 -1.86 -0.39 14.90
N PHE A 206 -2.15 -0.06 13.65
CA PHE A 206 -1.45 1.03 12.98
C PHE A 206 -1.77 2.38 13.65
N PRO A 207 -0.78 3.26 13.92
CA PRO A 207 -1.00 4.58 14.49
C PRO A 207 -1.96 5.48 13.68
N ASP A 208 -1.97 5.33 12.35
CA ASP A 208 -2.92 5.97 11.45
C ASP A 208 -3.33 4.94 10.36
N PRO A 209 -4.38 4.14 10.59
CA PRO A 209 -4.78 3.05 9.69
C PRO A 209 -5.50 3.55 8.43
N GLY A 210 -5.88 4.84 8.39
CA GLY A 210 -6.68 5.42 7.31
C GLY A 210 -8.18 5.14 7.47
N PRO A 211 -9.00 5.60 6.51
CA PRO A 211 -10.46 5.51 6.60
C PRO A 211 -11.02 4.11 6.29
N ASP A 212 -10.24 3.25 5.63
CA ASP A 212 -10.67 1.93 5.17
C ASP A 212 -9.91 0.86 5.97
N VAL A 213 -10.61 0.21 6.91
CA VAL A 213 -10.01 -0.72 7.88
C VAL A 213 -10.89 -1.95 8.08
N ASP A 214 -10.30 -3.12 7.92
CA ASP A 214 -10.85 -4.38 8.43
C ASP A 214 -10.13 -4.76 9.73
N SER A 215 -10.90 -5.02 10.79
CA SER A 215 -10.34 -5.46 12.07
C SER A 215 -10.86 -6.86 12.42
N LYS A 216 -9.95 -7.84 12.43
CA LYS A 216 -10.22 -9.25 12.78
C LYS A 216 -9.29 -9.78 13.86
N SER A 217 -8.52 -8.90 14.50
CA SER A 217 -7.57 -9.26 15.55
C SER A 217 -8.26 -9.80 16.80
N GLN A 218 -7.71 -10.89 17.36
CA GLN A 218 -8.08 -11.41 18.68
C GLN A 218 -7.14 -10.92 19.79
N LYS A 219 -5.94 -10.44 19.42
CA LYS A 219 -4.94 -9.88 20.32
C LYS A 219 -4.12 -8.87 19.54
N SER A 220 -4.24 -7.61 19.93
CA SER A 220 -3.58 -6.50 19.25
C SER A 220 -2.78 -5.65 20.23
N ALA A 221 -1.79 -4.93 19.70
CA ALA A 221 -0.96 -4.02 20.46
C ALA A 221 -0.52 -2.83 19.59
N ALA A 222 -0.37 -1.66 20.21
CA ALA A 222 0.27 -0.52 19.57
C ALA A 222 1.77 -0.81 19.35
N PRO A 223 2.39 -0.26 18.29
CA PRO A 223 3.83 -0.32 18.13
C PRO A 223 4.52 0.64 19.13
N VAL A 224 5.82 0.40 19.37
CA VAL A 224 6.63 1.17 20.33
C VAL A 224 7.83 1.81 19.64
N GLY A 225 8.23 2.98 20.14
CA GLY A 225 9.34 3.76 19.60
C GLY A 225 8.90 4.83 18.60
N ASN A 226 9.75 5.15 17.62
CA ASN A 226 9.53 6.24 16.66
C ASN A 226 8.61 5.81 15.50
N CYS A 227 7.32 5.61 15.80
CA CYS A 227 6.35 4.99 14.90
C CYS A 227 5.47 5.97 14.10
N GLY A 228 5.89 7.23 13.99
CA GLY A 228 5.10 8.28 13.34
C GLY A 228 3.93 8.77 14.20
N ALA A 229 3.23 9.80 13.71
CA ALA A 229 2.16 10.44 14.45
C ALA A 229 0.92 9.52 14.57
N GLN A 230 0.49 9.28 15.80
CA GLN A 230 -0.84 8.74 16.10
C GLN A 230 -1.86 9.85 15.82
N ARG A 231 -2.74 9.68 14.83
CA ARG A 231 -3.89 10.58 14.74
C ARG A 231 -4.75 10.32 15.97
N SER A 232 -4.87 11.32 16.85
CA SER A 232 -5.87 11.33 17.92
C SER A 232 -7.26 11.37 17.30
N GLY A 233 -7.78 10.22 16.91
CA GLY A 233 -9.18 10.01 16.56
C GLY A 233 -9.80 9.17 17.67
N SER A 234 -10.68 9.80 18.45
CA SER A 234 -11.44 9.19 19.53
C SER A 234 -12.08 7.85 19.11
N GLY A 235 -11.52 6.76 19.60
CA GLY A 235 -12.08 5.42 19.52
C GLY A 235 -11.67 4.70 20.80
N SER A 236 -12.58 4.62 21.76
CA SER A 236 -12.36 4.12 23.11
C SER A 236 -11.71 2.73 23.11
N ALA A 237 -10.44 2.67 23.50
CA ALA A 237 -9.86 1.44 24.03
C ALA A 237 -10.15 1.41 25.54
N SER A 238 -11.16 0.64 25.95
CA SER A 238 -11.30 0.22 27.34
C SER A 238 -10.14 -0.70 27.68
N ALA A 239 -9.13 -0.15 28.34
CA ALA A 239 -8.12 -0.92 29.05
C ALA A 239 -8.34 -0.75 30.55
N SER A 240 -8.94 -1.76 31.17
CA SER A 240 -9.02 -1.90 32.62
C SER A 240 -7.60 -2.20 33.14
N ALA A 241 -6.97 -1.23 33.80
CA ALA A 241 -5.77 -1.45 34.61
C ALA A 241 -6.14 -1.42 36.11
N PRO A 242 -5.58 -2.30 36.95
CA PRO A 242 -5.83 -2.26 38.39
C PRO A 242 -5.03 -1.14 39.06
N ALA A 243 -5.62 -0.58 40.10
CA ALA A 243 -5.11 0.52 40.90
C ALA A 243 -3.85 0.13 41.71
N ALA A 244 -2.88 1.04 41.76
CA ALA A 244 -1.87 1.09 42.81
C ALA A 244 -1.81 2.51 43.38
N SER A 245 -2.07 2.57 44.69
CA SER A 245 -2.08 3.73 45.57
C SER A 245 -0.69 4.28 45.88
N GLY A 246 -0.54 5.59 45.94
CA GLY A 246 0.63 6.27 46.51
C GLY A 246 0.49 7.79 46.48
N ALA A 247 0.20 8.38 47.64
CA ALA A 247 -0.07 9.79 47.85
C ALA A 247 1.20 10.67 47.85
N GLY A 248 1.04 11.93 47.46
CA GLY A 248 2.03 13.00 47.66
C GLY A 248 1.58 14.30 47.00
N ALA A 249 0.86 15.15 47.75
CA ALA A 249 0.39 16.46 47.32
C ALA A 249 1.30 17.59 47.85
N ALA A 250 1.57 18.61 47.03
CA ALA A 250 1.66 20.03 47.41
C ALA A 250 1.87 20.94 46.17
N PRO A 251 1.45 22.23 46.21
CA PRO A 251 0.92 22.94 45.04
C PRO A 251 1.80 24.09 44.53
N LEU A 252 1.62 24.49 43.26
CA LEU A 252 2.13 25.77 42.74
C LEU A 252 1.06 26.55 41.96
N LYS A 253 0.46 27.47 42.73
CA LYS A 253 -0.01 28.84 42.46
C LYS A 253 -0.32 29.29 41.03
N ASP A 254 -1.56 29.75 40.90
CA ASP A 254 -2.11 30.66 39.90
C ASP A 254 -1.30 31.95 39.74
N ASN A 255 -1.27 32.50 38.52
CA ASN A 255 -1.15 33.93 38.27
C ASN A 255 -1.96 34.30 37.03
N ASN A 256 -3.11 34.93 37.28
CA ASN A 256 -3.96 35.59 36.29
C ASN A 256 -3.76 37.11 36.40
N ALA A 257 -3.31 37.74 35.32
CA ALA A 257 -3.42 39.17 35.02
C ALA A 257 -3.32 39.24 33.48
N GLY A 258 -4.29 39.74 32.71
CA GLY A 258 -5.05 40.96 32.89
C GLY A 258 -4.68 41.87 31.71
N GLY A 259 -5.53 41.95 30.68
CA GLY A 259 -5.27 42.78 29.50
C GLY A 259 -6.39 42.73 28.47
N ALA A 260 -7.39 43.60 28.66
CA ALA A 260 -8.46 43.86 27.71
C ALA A 260 -7.98 44.83 26.60
N GLY A 261 -8.39 44.58 25.35
CA GLY A 261 -8.23 45.49 24.21
C GLY A 261 -9.02 44.97 23.00
N ALA A 262 -9.95 45.77 22.50
CA ALA A 262 -11.01 45.43 21.52
C ALA A 262 -10.57 45.58 20.03
N PRO A 263 -11.51 45.64 19.05
CA PRO A 263 -11.84 44.64 18.03
C PRO A 263 -11.17 44.89 16.64
N PRO A 264 -11.39 44.03 15.61
CA PRO A 264 -10.60 44.06 14.38
C PRO A 264 -11.12 45.08 13.35
N ALA A 265 -10.19 45.71 12.62
CA ALA A 265 -10.49 46.61 11.52
C ALA A 265 -10.43 45.88 10.15
N GLY A 266 -11.57 45.91 9.45
CA GLY A 266 -11.70 46.24 8.01
C GLY A 266 -11.03 45.34 6.96
N ALA A 267 -11.86 44.53 6.28
CA ALA A 267 -11.56 43.95 4.97
C ALA A 267 -11.70 45.00 3.84
N PRO A 268 -10.95 44.89 2.73
CA PRO A 268 -11.32 45.47 1.44
C PRO A 268 -11.93 44.43 0.48
N PRO A 269 -12.67 44.87 -0.57
CA PRO A 269 -13.70 44.07 -1.22
C PRO A 269 -13.20 43.23 -2.41
N ALA A 270 -14.09 42.32 -2.82
CA ALA A 270 -13.97 41.39 -3.94
C ALA A 270 -13.81 42.08 -5.30
N GLY A 271 -12.81 41.64 -6.08
CA GLY A 271 -12.71 41.87 -7.52
C GLY A 271 -13.07 40.60 -8.28
N GLY A 272 -14.11 40.67 -9.12
CA GLY A 272 -14.52 39.60 -10.04
C GLY A 272 -13.56 39.39 -11.21
N PRO A 273 -13.78 38.34 -12.02
CA PRO A 273 -12.78 37.78 -12.92
C PRO A 273 -12.68 38.54 -14.25
N PRO A 274 -11.48 38.64 -14.87
CA PRO A 274 -11.40 39.00 -16.28
C PRO A 274 -11.80 37.80 -17.16
N ALA A 275 -12.57 38.12 -18.21
CA ALA A 275 -13.15 37.21 -19.18
C ALA A 275 -12.09 36.49 -20.04
N ALA A 276 -12.48 35.30 -20.51
CA ALA A 276 -11.71 34.42 -21.37
C ALA A 276 -11.33 35.05 -22.72
N ALA A 277 -10.06 34.92 -23.10
CA ALA A 277 -9.62 35.08 -24.49
C ALA A 277 -9.71 33.73 -25.21
N ILE A 278 -10.51 33.69 -26.26
CA ILE A 278 -10.71 32.55 -27.16
C ILE A 278 -9.53 32.53 -28.15
N PRO A 279 -8.74 31.44 -28.27
CA PRO A 279 -7.85 31.29 -29.42
C PRO A 279 -8.68 30.96 -30.67
N ALA A 280 -8.49 31.77 -31.71
CA ALA A 280 -9.13 31.61 -33.01
C ALA A 280 -8.77 30.26 -33.64
N ALA A 281 -9.80 29.58 -34.16
CA ALA A 281 -9.67 28.38 -34.96
C ALA A 281 -8.93 28.70 -36.27
N THR A 282 -7.79 28.03 -36.50
CA THR A 282 -7.16 27.98 -37.82
C THR A 282 -7.98 27.08 -38.74
N SER A 283 -8.46 27.67 -39.81
CA SER A 283 -9.19 27.05 -40.92
C SER A 283 -8.40 25.92 -41.58
N ALA A 284 -9.06 24.76 -41.75
CA ALA A 284 -8.63 23.68 -42.62
C ALA A 284 -8.62 24.12 -44.10
N PRO A 285 -7.71 23.59 -44.94
CA PRO A 285 -7.76 23.83 -46.39
C PRO A 285 -8.92 23.07 -47.04
N ALA A 286 -9.56 23.72 -48.00
CA ALA A 286 -10.63 23.18 -48.85
C ALA A 286 -10.12 22.04 -49.77
N PRO A 287 -11.02 21.13 -50.20
CA PRO A 287 -10.66 20.04 -51.12
C PRO A 287 -10.45 20.58 -52.53
N VAL A 288 -9.39 20.09 -53.19
CA VAL A 288 -9.12 20.36 -54.60
C VAL A 288 -10.11 19.53 -55.41
N GLY A 289 -11.06 20.21 -56.06
CA GLY A 289 -12.02 19.62 -56.97
C GLY A 289 -11.36 19.09 -58.23
N GLY A 290 -11.84 17.93 -58.67
CA GLY A 290 -11.48 17.33 -59.95
C GLY A 290 -12.01 18.15 -61.13
N GLY A 291 -11.20 18.19 -62.18
CA GLY A 291 -11.60 18.50 -63.55
C GLY A 291 -10.96 17.45 -64.45
N GLY A 292 -11.78 16.56 -65.02
CA GLY A 292 -11.33 15.55 -65.97
C GLY A 292 -11.29 16.07 -67.40
N SER A 293 -10.52 15.39 -68.24
CA SER A 293 -10.88 15.14 -69.64
C SER A 293 -9.89 14.18 -70.31
N ASN A 294 -10.45 13.08 -70.85
CA ASN A 294 -10.11 12.35 -72.08
C ASN A 294 -8.66 11.98 -72.43
N GLY A 295 -8.48 10.68 -72.70
CA GLY A 295 -7.37 10.15 -73.51
C GLY A 295 -7.37 8.63 -73.60
N THR A 296 -7.94 8.10 -74.68
CA THR A 296 -8.07 6.71 -75.10
C THR A 296 -6.76 5.99 -75.51
N CYS A 297 -6.87 4.66 -75.69
CA CYS A 297 -5.97 3.70 -76.35
C CYS A 297 -4.85 3.13 -75.44
N GLY A 298 -4.59 1.82 -75.31
CA GLY A 298 -4.99 0.63 -76.07
C GLY A 298 -3.75 -0.25 -76.25
N GLY A 299 -3.85 -1.56 -75.97
CA GLY A 299 -3.00 -2.58 -76.60
C GLY A 299 -1.84 -3.17 -75.78
N GLN A 300 -1.98 -4.49 -75.57
CA GLN A 300 -0.95 -5.53 -75.34
C GLN A 300 -0.24 -5.61 -73.99
#